data_AF-A0A2P5LMV2-F1
#
_entry.id   AF-A0A2P5LMV2-F1
#
_cell.length_a   1.000
_cell.length_b   1.000
_cell.length_c   1.000
_cell.angle_alpha   90.00
_cell.angle_beta   90.00
_cell.angle_gamma   90.00
#
_symmetry.space_group_name_H-M   'P 1'
#
loop_
_entity.id
_entity.type
_entity.pdbx_description
1 polymer ?
#
loop_
_entity_poly.entity_id
_entity_poly.type
_entity_poly.pdbx_seq_one_letter_code
_entity_poly.pdbx_strand_id
1 'polypeptide(L)'
;MITLSRETEVLAERLAAARRVSVDEAVRQALEASARAAGVSPAQRSARALSDAEIAAKKARIDQLVAEIAALPILDPRSPQEIMDDINEL
;
A
#
# COMPACT_ATOMS: atom_id res chain seq x y z
N MET A 1 13.99 21.13 7.20
CA MET A 1 13.14 22.03 6.40
C MET A 1 13.87 22.20 5.07
N ILE A 2 13.35 21.66 3.97
CA ILE A 2 13.99 21.85 2.67
C ILE A 2 13.58 23.23 2.19
N THR A 3 14.54 24.13 1.98
CA THR A 3 14.26 25.46 1.43
C THR A 3 14.00 25.30 -0.06
N LEU A 4 12.74 25.42 -0.47
CA LEU A 4 12.37 25.39 -1.88
C LEU A 4 12.62 26.77 -2.50
N SER A 5 13.03 26.80 -3.77
CA SER A 5 13.08 28.05 -4.54
C SER A 5 11.67 28.61 -4.71
N ARG A 6 11.54 29.94 -4.78
CA ARG A 6 10.26 30.65 -4.97
C ARG A 6 9.49 30.14 -6.20
N GLU A 7 10.22 29.75 -7.25
CA GLU A 7 9.63 29.17 -8.46
C GLU A 7 8.98 27.81 -8.21
N THR A 8 9.62 26.98 -7.37
CA THR A 8 9.11 25.66 -6.99
C THR A 8 7.90 25.76 -6.07
N GLU A 9 7.86 26.77 -5.21
CA GLU A 9 6.72 27.07 -4.34
C GLU A 9 5.48 27.46 -5.14
N VAL A 10 5.62 28.36 -6.12
CA VAL A 10 4.52 28.73 -7.04
C VAL A 10 4.02 27.52 -7.84
N LEU A 11 4.93 26.63 -8.26
CA LEU A 11 4.55 25.41 -8.96
C LEU A 11 3.79 24.43 -8.04
N ALA A 12 4.21 24.30 -6.79
CA ALA A 12 3.55 23.47 -5.78
C ALA A 12 2.15 24.01 -5.44
N GLU A 13 1.98 25.32 -5.31
CA GLU A 13 0.66 25.96 -5.12
C GLU A 13 -0.29 25.71 -6.29
N ARG A 14 0.20 25.86 -7.53
CA ARG A 14 -0.61 25.59 -8.73
C ARG A 14 -1.00 24.11 -8.84
N LEU A 15 -0.07 23.21 -8.49
CA LEU A 15 -0.33 21.77 -8.46
C LEU A 15 -1.38 21.41 -7.39
N ALA A 16 -1.28 22.02 -6.22
CA ALA A 16 -2.22 21.84 -5.12
C ALA A 16 -3.62 22.35 -5.48
N ALA A 17 -3.70 23.54 -6.08
CA ALA A 17 -4.95 24.11 -6.57
C ALA A 17 -5.63 23.23 -7.64
N ALA A 18 -4.85 22.73 -8.60
CA ALA A 18 -5.36 21.85 -9.65
C ALA A 18 -5.91 20.51 -9.10
N ARG A 19 -5.31 20.00 -8.02
CA ARG A 19 -5.70 18.73 -7.38
C ARG A 19 -6.66 18.89 -6.20
N ARG A 20 -7.01 20.13 -5.82
CA ARG A 20 -7.82 20.46 -4.64
C ARG A 20 -7.30 19.84 -3.34
N VAL A 21 -5.98 19.79 -3.17
CA VAL A 21 -5.31 19.30 -1.96
C VAL A 21 -4.40 20.38 -1.37
N SER A 22 -3.87 20.16 -0.17
CA SER A 22 -2.87 21.08 0.41
C SER A 22 -1.55 21.03 -0.38
N VAL A 23 -0.74 22.09 -0.27
CA VAL A 23 0.58 22.16 -0.92
C VAL A 23 1.48 21.00 -0.48
N ASP A 24 1.47 20.70 0.83
CA ASP A 24 2.22 19.56 1.38
C ASP A 24 1.77 18.22 0.80
N GLU A 25 0.45 18.02 0.65
CA GLU A 25 -0.13 16.82 0.06
C GLU A 25 0.23 16.68 -1.42
N ALA A 26 0.15 17.78 -2.18
CA ALA A 26 0.51 17.79 -3.59
C ALA A 26 1.99 17.46 -3.82
N VAL A 27 2.88 18.07 -3.02
CA VAL A 27 4.32 17.81 -3.07
C VAL A 27 4.63 16.36 -2.72
N ARG A 28 4.00 15.83 -1.66
CA ARG A 28 4.18 14.45 -1.24
C ARG A 28 3.73 13.45 -2.30
N GLN A 29 2.55 13.64 -2.89
CA GLN A 29 2.07 12.78 -3.97
C GLN A 29 2.95 12.84 -5.22
N ALA A 30 3.47 14.03 -5.56
CA ALA A 30 4.40 14.19 -6.68
C ALA A 30 5.72 13.45 -6.44
N LEU A 31 6.25 13.54 -5.22
CA LEU A 31 7.46 12.80 -4.82
C LEU A 31 7.22 11.29 -4.80
N GLU A 32 6.09 10.81 -4.27
CA GLU A 32 5.73 9.38 -4.29
C GLU A 32 5.56 8.84 -5.71
N ALA A 33 4.96 9.62 -6.61
CA ALA A 33 4.81 9.25 -8.02
C ALA A 33 6.15 9.23 -8.75
N SER A 34 7.01 10.23 -8.50
CA SER A 34 8.36 10.31 -9.07
C SER A 34 9.26 9.18 -8.55
N ALA A 35 9.21 8.87 -7.26
CA ALA A 35 9.94 7.75 -6.66
C ALA A 35 9.51 6.41 -7.27
N ARG A 36 8.19 6.17 -7.41
CA ARG A 36 7.66 4.98 -8.10
C ARG A 36 8.14 4.89 -9.54
N ALA A 37 8.09 5.99 -10.30
CA ALA A 37 8.57 6.02 -11.69
C ALA A 37 10.08 5.76 -11.79
N ALA A 38 10.85 6.20 -10.80
CA ALA A 38 12.30 5.97 -10.71
C ALA A 38 12.68 4.58 -10.15
N GLY A 39 11.71 3.71 -9.85
CA GLY A 39 11.96 2.40 -9.21
C GLY A 39 12.45 2.51 -7.76
N VAL A 40 12.46 3.72 -7.18
CA VAL A 40 12.74 3.96 -5.79
C VAL A 40 11.47 3.62 -5.03
N SER A 41 11.33 2.35 -4.65
CA SER A 41 10.21 1.96 -3.78
C SER A 41 10.33 2.76 -2.48
N PRO A 42 9.34 3.61 -2.14
CA PRO A 42 9.31 4.19 -0.81
C PRO A 42 9.28 2.99 0.15
N ALA A 43 10.19 2.98 1.13
CA ALA A 43 10.16 2.01 2.22
C ALA A 43 8.69 1.83 2.62
N GLN A 44 8.21 0.59 2.47
CA GLN A 44 6.83 0.19 2.74
C GLN A 44 6.39 0.95 3.98
N ARG A 45 5.42 1.87 3.81
CA ARG A 45 5.01 2.84 4.84
C ARG A 45 5.13 2.16 6.19
N SER A 46 5.93 2.70 7.10
CA SER A 46 5.80 2.32 8.50
C SER A 46 4.30 2.40 8.78
N ALA A 47 3.70 1.25 9.09
CA ALA A 47 2.27 1.15 9.25
C ALA A 47 1.89 2.27 10.21
N ARG A 48 0.99 3.16 9.77
CA ARG A 48 0.45 4.20 10.64
C ARG A 48 0.09 3.49 11.94
N ALA A 49 0.65 3.94 13.07
CA ALA A 49 0.45 3.26 14.34
C ALA A 49 -1.06 3.14 14.56
N LEU A 50 -1.58 1.92 14.39
CA LEU A 50 -2.99 1.65 14.54
C LEU A 50 -3.31 1.78 16.02
N SER A 51 -4.42 2.42 16.35
CA SER A 51 -4.95 2.35 17.71
C SER A 51 -5.30 0.90 18.06
N ASP A 52 -5.33 0.59 19.36
CA ASP A 52 -5.71 -0.75 19.85
C ASP A 52 -7.09 -1.19 19.32
N ALA A 53 -8.00 -0.22 19.16
CA ALA A 53 -9.32 -0.45 18.57
C ALA A 53 -9.25 -0.87 17.10
N GLU A 54 -8.38 -0.24 16.30
CA GLU A 54 -8.18 -0.60 14.89
C GLU A 54 -7.48 -1.95 14.74
N ILE A 55 -6.54 -2.28 15.65
CA ILE A 55 -5.89 -3.60 15.69
C ILE A 55 -6.92 -4.68 16.03
N ALA A 56 -7.76 -4.45 17.05
CA ALA A 56 -8.81 -5.39 17.43
C ALA A 56 -9.82 -5.61 16.31
N ALA A 57 -10.27 -4.54 15.64
CA ALA A 57 -11.18 -4.64 14.49
C ALA A 57 -10.55 -5.39 13.31
N LYS A 58 -9.27 -5.13 13.02
CA LYS A 58 -8.53 -5.84 11.97
C LYS A 58 -8.39 -7.33 12.30
N LYS A 59 -8.06 -7.66 13.55
CA LYS A 59 -7.95 -9.05 14.01
C LYS A 59 -9.29 -9.78 13.89
N ALA A 60 -10.38 -9.18 14.37
CA ALA A 60 -11.71 -9.79 14.28
C ALA A 60 -12.11 -10.10 12.83
N ARG A 61 -11.81 -9.18 11.89
CA ARG A 61 -12.06 -9.40 10.46
C ARG A 61 -11.23 -10.54 9.88
N ILE A 62 -9.96 -10.65 10.27
CA ILE A 62 -9.08 -11.75 9.83
C ILE A 62 -9.57 -13.08 10.39
N ASP A 63 -9.91 -13.14 11.68
CA ASP A 63 -10.40 -14.35 12.33
C ASP A 63 -11.69 -14.85 11.67
N GLN A 64 -12.61 -13.95 11.32
CA GLN A 64 -13.83 -14.30 10.59
C GLN A 64 -13.50 -14.88 9.21
N LEU A 65 -12.60 -14.25 8.44
CA LEU A 65 -12.21 -14.74 7.13
C LEU A 65 -11.55 -16.13 7.21
N VAL A 66 -10.69 -16.36 8.21
CA VAL A 66 -10.06 -17.66 8.45
C VAL A 66 -11.11 -18.72 8.75
N ALA A 67 -12.11 -18.40 9.57
CA ALA A 67 -13.21 -19.33 9.86
C ALA A 67 -14.04 -19.65 8.61
N GLU A 68 -14.32 -18.66 7.76
CA GLU A 68 -15.01 -18.86 6.48
C GLU A 68 -14.20 -19.77 5.55
N ILE A 69 -12.89 -19.53 5.42
CA ILE A 69 -11.99 -20.35 4.59
C ILE A 69 -11.90 -21.79 5.12
N ALA A 70 -11.77 -21.97 6.43
CA ALA A 70 -11.66 -23.29 7.05
C ALA A 70 -12.93 -24.14 6.90
N ALA A 71 -14.09 -23.51 6.69
CA ALA A 71 -15.35 -24.20 6.42
C ALA A 71 -15.50 -24.64 4.95
N LEU A 72 -14.66 -24.16 4.04
CA LEU A 72 -14.71 -24.54 2.63
C LEU A 72 -14.16 -25.96 2.43
N PRO A 73 -14.76 -26.76 1.52
CA PRO A 73 -14.22 -28.07 1.19
C PRO A 73 -12.87 -27.93 0.48
N ILE A 74 -11.94 -28.82 0.80
CA ILE A 74 -10.66 -28.93 0.10
C ILE A 74 -10.93 -29.50 -1.30
N LEU A 75 -10.64 -28.71 -2.33
CA LEU A 75 -10.85 -29.10 -3.73
C LEU A 75 -9.65 -29.84 -4.34
N ASP A 76 -8.45 -29.51 -3.87
CA ASP A 76 -7.20 -30.16 -4.28
C ASP A 76 -6.44 -30.60 -3.02
N PRO A 77 -6.27 -31.92 -2.80
CA PRO A 77 -5.59 -32.44 -1.62
C PRO A 77 -4.06 -32.34 -1.74
N ARG A 78 -3.53 -31.97 -2.90
CA ARG A 78 -2.09 -31.84 -3.11
C ARG A 78 -1.52 -30.71 -2.26
N SER A 79 -0.30 -30.90 -1.80
CA SER A 79 0.44 -29.87 -1.10
C SER A 79 0.78 -28.70 -2.04
N PRO A 80 1.01 -27.48 -1.49
CA PRO A 80 1.44 -26.35 -2.31
C PRO A 80 2.71 -26.62 -3.14
N GLN A 81 3.62 -27.48 -2.65
CA GLN A 81 4.85 -27.84 -3.35
C GLN A 81 4.55 -28.68 -4.59
N GLU A 82 3.75 -29.75 -4.44
CA GLU A 82 3.33 -30.61 -5.56
C GLU A 82 2.58 -29.81 -6.64
N ILE A 83 1.77 -28.81 -6.25
CA ILE A 83 1.08 -27.93 -7.20
C ILE A 83 2.08 -27.06 -7.98
N MET A 84 3.12 -26.54 -7.33
CA MET A 84 4.13 -25.70 -8.00
C MET A 84 5.04 -26.51 -8.93
N ASP A 85 5.39 -27.73 -8.55
CA ASP A 85 6.25 -28.60 -9.36
C ASP A 85 5.54 -28.95 -10.68
N ASP A 86 4.26 -29.32 -10.64
CA ASP A 86 3.43 -29.55 -11.84
C ASP A 86 3.36 -28.32 -12.78
N ILE A 87 3.32 -27.11 -12.24
CA ILE A 87 3.28 -25.87 -13.05
C ILE A 87 4.61 -25.64 -13.77
N ASN A 88 5.73 -26.03 -13.17
CA ASN A 88 7.06 -25.83 -13.75
C ASN A 88 7.44 -26.92 -14.77
N GLU A 89 6.68 -28.02 -14.82
CA GLU A 89 6.85 -29.11 -15.79
C GLU A 89 6.02 -28.94 -17.08
N LEU A 90 5.21 -27.87 -17.19
CA LEU A 90 4.43 -27.47 -18.38
C LEU A 90 5.19 -26.48 -19.28
#